data_AF-A0A969EQL8-F1
#
_entry.id   AF-A0A969EQL8-F1
#
_cell.length_a   1.000
_cell.length_b   1.000
_cell.length_c   1.000
_cell.angle_alpha   90.00
_cell.angle_beta   90.00
_cell.angle_gamma   90.00
#
_symmetry.space_group_name_H-M   'P 1'
#
loop_
_entity.id
_entity.type
_entity.pdbx_description
1 polymer ?
#
loop_
_entity_poly.entity_id
_entity_poly.type
_entity_poly.pdbx_seq_one_letter_code
_entity_poly.pdbx_strand_id
1 'polypeptide(L)'
;MAYHKPIAATFKTSVSWLASFVLPTVLLILAFFYSHSHHLPDYLLTIDTVEQLAYSGSNPPAEFNDGTAQTLPHDWAQNPPLQDHLWYRTILDLNVPPNRLWGVYLPTVNMNAAVYLNGELLGDGGDFADPVARNWNRPLYFSIPNGLLLPGENEIHVRIKADPRQDGLLEQLYLGPDHELRPYFKARYFGR
;
A
#
# COMPACT_ATOMS: atom_id res chain seq x y z
N MET A 1 70.99 17.75 -47.02
CA MET A 1 69.67 18.40 -47.14
C MET A 1 68.63 17.36 -46.77
N ALA A 2 67.86 17.61 -45.70
CA ALA A 2 67.32 16.59 -44.81
C ALA A 2 66.08 15.85 -45.37
N TYR A 3 66.10 14.52 -45.25
CA TYR A 3 64.98 13.62 -45.50
C TYR A 3 64.15 13.54 -44.21
N HIS A 4 62.89 14.00 -44.23
CA HIS A 4 61.97 13.83 -43.11
C HIS A 4 60.91 12.79 -43.48
N LYS A 5 60.98 11.65 -42.79
CA LYS A 5 60.04 10.53 -42.88
C LYS A 5 58.85 10.86 -41.98
N PRO A 6 57.59 10.84 -42.45
CA PRO A 6 56.45 11.06 -41.56
C PRO A 6 56.26 9.83 -40.67
N ILE A 7 56.24 10.05 -39.35
CA ILE A 7 55.89 9.04 -38.36
C ILE A 7 54.36 8.97 -38.31
N ALA A 8 53.77 7.87 -38.79
CA ALA A 8 52.36 7.60 -38.60
C ALA A 8 52.10 7.22 -37.14
N ALA A 9 51.56 8.16 -36.36
CA ALA A 9 51.06 7.86 -35.01
C ALA A 9 49.70 7.18 -35.13
N THR A 10 49.66 5.85 -35.00
CA THR A 10 48.42 5.08 -34.91
C THR A 10 47.86 5.23 -33.49
N PHE A 11 46.91 6.15 -33.29
CA PHE A 11 46.18 6.27 -32.04
C PHE A 11 45.17 5.11 -31.95
N LYS A 12 45.55 4.00 -31.31
CA LYS A 12 44.58 2.99 -30.85
C LYS A 12 43.88 3.56 -29.63
N THR A 13 42.73 4.19 -29.81
CA THR A 13 41.83 4.53 -28.71
C THR A 13 41.30 3.22 -28.11
N SER A 14 41.86 2.80 -26.99
CA SER A 14 41.36 1.65 -26.23
C SER A 14 40.03 2.02 -25.59
N VAL A 15 38.93 1.66 -26.25
CA VAL A 15 37.54 1.79 -25.74
C VAL A 15 37.30 0.89 -24.50
N SER A 16 38.25 0.03 -24.14
CA SER A 16 38.12 -0.98 -23.08
C SER A 16 38.00 -0.45 -21.65
N TRP A 17 38.50 0.76 -21.34
CA TRP A 17 38.51 1.26 -19.95
C TRP A 17 37.17 1.85 -19.49
N LEU A 18 36.36 2.38 -20.42
CA LEU A 18 35.06 2.97 -20.08
C LEU A 18 34.00 1.90 -19.77
N ALA A 19 34.11 0.71 -20.36
CA ALA A 19 33.16 -0.38 -20.10
C ALA A 19 33.29 -0.97 -18.68
N SER A 20 34.47 -0.93 -18.06
CA SER A 20 34.72 -1.53 -16.74
C SER A 20 34.10 -0.75 -15.57
N PHE A 21 33.74 0.53 -15.76
CA PHE A 21 33.09 1.33 -14.71
C PHE A 21 31.57 1.36 -14.83
N VAL A 22 31.02 1.19 -16.03
CA VAL A 22 29.56 1.25 -16.22
C VAL A 22 28.86 0.07 -15.54
N LEU A 23 29.40 -1.14 -15.68
CA LEU A 23 28.79 -2.36 -15.13
C LEU A 23 28.66 -2.34 -13.59
N PRO A 24 29.71 -2.04 -12.78
CA PRO A 24 29.58 -1.99 -11.33
C PRO A 24 28.68 -0.82 -10.87
N THR A 25 28.65 0.28 -11.61
CA THR A 25 27.76 1.41 -11.28
C THR A 25 26.30 1.06 -11.54
N VAL A 26 25.99 0.38 -12.65
CA VAL A 26 24.64 -0.14 -12.93
C VAL A 26 24.25 -1.20 -11.90
N LEU A 27 25.14 -2.11 -11.53
CA LEU A 27 24.88 -3.10 -10.48
C LEU A 27 24.66 -2.45 -9.11
N LEU A 28 25.38 -1.38 -8.76
CA LEU A 28 25.17 -0.61 -7.53
C LEU A 28 23.84 0.14 -7.57
N ILE A 29 23.47 0.73 -8.71
CA ILE A 29 22.18 1.38 -8.90
C ILE A 29 21.04 0.34 -8.78
N LEU A 30 21.17 -0.80 -9.45
CA LEU A 30 20.20 -1.90 -9.36
C LEU A 30 20.13 -2.52 -7.96
N ALA A 31 21.26 -2.67 -7.26
CA ALA A 31 21.30 -3.14 -5.88
C ALA A 31 20.74 -2.10 -4.91
N PHE A 32 20.95 -0.81 -5.17
CA PHE A 32 20.35 0.29 -4.43
C PHE A 32 18.83 0.31 -4.63
N PHE A 33 18.35 0.15 -5.86
CA PHE A 33 16.93 0.02 -6.17
C PHE A 33 16.32 -1.27 -5.61
N TYR A 34 17.00 -2.41 -5.69
CA TYR A 34 16.57 -3.67 -5.10
C TYR A 34 16.52 -3.61 -3.57
N SER A 35 17.51 -2.96 -2.94
CA SER A 35 17.54 -2.69 -1.50
C SER A 35 16.49 -1.64 -1.07
N HIS A 36 16.10 -0.73 -1.96
CA HIS A 36 15.06 0.27 -1.73
C HIS A 36 13.66 -0.21 -2.17
N SER A 37 13.55 -1.36 -2.82
CA SER A 37 12.30 -2.09 -2.95
C SER A 37 11.93 -2.55 -1.56
N HIS A 38 11.23 -1.68 -0.84
CA HIS A 38 10.64 -1.95 0.46
C HIS A 38 9.51 -2.96 0.28
N HIS A 39 9.86 -4.20 -0.02
CA HIS A 39 8.96 -5.32 0.19
C HIS A 39 8.58 -5.29 1.67
N LEU A 40 7.28 -5.26 1.93
CA LEU A 40 6.78 -5.44 3.27
C LEU A 40 7.23 -6.84 3.71
N PRO A 41 7.75 -7.00 4.94
CA PRO A 41 8.33 -8.26 5.35
C PRO A 41 7.21 -9.31 5.47
N ASP A 42 7.55 -10.58 5.22
CA ASP A 42 6.59 -11.70 5.23
C ASP A 42 5.85 -11.88 6.57
N TYR A 43 6.33 -11.25 7.65
CA TYR A 43 5.69 -11.28 8.96
C TYR A 43 4.55 -10.25 9.13
N LEU A 44 4.37 -9.34 8.18
CA LEU A 44 3.23 -8.44 8.16
C LEU A 44 2.03 -9.15 7.53
N LEU A 45 0.87 -9.04 8.19
CA LEU A 45 -0.36 -9.61 7.66
C LEU A 45 -0.78 -8.77 6.46
N THR A 46 -0.68 -9.36 5.28
CA THR A 46 -1.19 -8.78 4.04
C THR A 46 -2.61 -9.25 3.83
N ILE A 47 -3.53 -8.31 3.70
CA ILE A 47 -4.93 -8.58 3.37
C ILE A 47 -5.12 -8.23 1.91
N ASP A 48 -5.21 -9.27 1.09
CA ASP A 48 -5.42 -9.20 -0.34
C ASP A 48 -6.76 -9.81 -0.78
N THR A 49 -7.49 -10.42 0.15
CA THR A 49 -8.78 -11.06 -0.08
C THR A 49 -9.75 -10.65 1.01
N VAL A 50 -10.91 -10.17 0.58
CA VAL A 50 -11.96 -9.59 1.45
C VAL A 50 -13.33 -10.02 0.93
N GLU A 51 -14.36 -9.86 1.75
CA GLU A 51 -15.74 -9.82 1.29
C GLU A 51 -16.14 -8.37 1.05
N GLN A 52 -16.89 -8.10 -0.01
CA GLN A 52 -17.47 -6.78 -0.27
C GLN A 52 -18.99 -6.82 -0.18
N LEU A 53 -19.56 -5.73 0.33
CA LEU A 53 -21.00 -5.53 0.46
C LEU A 53 -21.38 -4.08 0.16
N ALA A 54 -22.42 -3.91 -0.65
CA ALA A 54 -23.08 -2.62 -0.82
C ALA A 54 -24.03 -2.36 0.36
N TYR A 55 -23.66 -1.44 1.24
CA TYR A 55 -24.44 -1.09 2.41
C TYR A 55 -24.35 0.40 2.75
N SER A 56 -25.51 1.05 2.92
CA SER A 56 -25.61 2.51 3.06
C SER A 56 -25.37 3.05 4.47
N GLY A 57 -25.30 2.18 5.48
CA GLY A 57 -25.07 2.62 6.85
C GLY A 57 -23.68 3.23 7.03
N SER A 58 -23.55 4.12 8.02
CA SER A 58 -22.28 4.77 8.38
C SER A 58 -21.42 3.96 9.32
N ASN A 59 -22.00 2.95 9.97
CA ASN A 59 -21.31 1.99 10.84
C ASN A 59 -21.21 0.64 10.12
N PRO A 60 -20.30 -0.24 10.56
CA PRO A 60 -20.18 -1.57 9.98
C PRO A 60 -21.53 -2.31 9.96
N PRO A 61 -21.86 -2.99 8.85
CA PRO A 61 -22.98 -3.92 8.81
C PRO A 61 -22.87 -4.96 9.93
N ALA A 62 -23.96 -5.25 10.63
CA ALA A 62 -23.98 -6.30 11.64
C ALA A 62 -23.86 -7.71 11.03
N GLU A 63 -24.28 -7.85 9.77
CA GLU A 63 -24.21 -9.09 9.00
C GLU A 63 -23.65 -8.81 7.61
N PHE A 64 -22.90 -9.77 7.10
CA PHE A 64 -22.28 -9.73 5.77
C PHE A 64 -22.77 -10.88 4.88
N ASN A 65 -24.00 -11.36 5.13
CA ASN A 65 -24.54 -12.57 4.52
C ASN A 65 -24.70 -12.49 2.98
N ASP A 66 -24.90 -11.29 2.44
CA ASP A 66 -24.92 -11.02 0.99
C ASP A 66 -23.55 -10.56 0.45
N GLY A 67 -22.50 -10.69 1.26
CA GLY A 67 -21.13 -10.36 0.90
C GLY A 67 -20.61 -11.25 -0.23
N THR A 68 -19.81 -10.67 -1.12
CA THR A 68 -19.16 -11.42 -2.20
C THR A 68 -17.65 -11.36 -2.05
N ALA A 69 -16.96 -12.46 -2.32
CA ALA A 69 -15.50 -12.47 -2.28
C ALA A 69 -14.92 -11.50 -3.32
N GLN A 70 -13.90 -10.75 -2.91
CA GLN A 70 -13.21 -9.74 -3.69
C GLN A 70 -11.71 -9.79 -3.39
N THR A 71 -10.89 -9.81 -4.44
CA THR A 71 -9.44 -9.67 -4.32
C THR A 71 -9.01 -8.21 -4.41
N LEU A 72 -7.90 -7.86 -3.77
CA LEU A 72 -7.30 -6.53 -3.79
C LEU A 72 -6.03 -6.53 -4.66
N PRO A 73 -5.74 -5.46 -5.42
CA PRO A 73 -6.46 -4.19 -5.42
C PRO A 73 -7.81 -4.29 -6.12
N HIS A 74 -8.81 -3.61 -5.58
CA HIS A 74 -10.11 -3.47 -6.22
C HIS A 74 -10.26 -2.05 -6.77
N ASP A 75 -10.10 -1.92 -8.08
CA ASP A 75 -10.26 -0.68 -8.84
C ASP A 75 -11.64 -0.64 -9.52
N TRP A 76 -12.45 0.36 -9.17
CA TRP A 76 -13.82 0.48 -9.64
C TRP A 76 -13.89 1.07 -11.06
N ALA A 77 -12.79 1.54 -11.65
CA ALA A 77 -12.78 2.19 -12.95
C ALA A 77 -13.35 1.30 -14.07
N GLN A 78 -13.08 -0.01 -14.03
CA GLN A 78 -13.51 -0.95 -15.06
C GLN A 78 -14.91 -1.52 -14.81
N ASN A 79 -15.23 -1.81 -13.55
CA ASN A 79 -16.50 -2.38 -13.15
C ASN A 79 -17.02 -1.68 -11.89
N PRO A 80 -17.56 -0.45 -12.04
CA PRO A 80 -17.95 0.33 -10.88
C PRO A 80 -19.19 -0.28 -10.22
N PRO A 81 -19.23 -0.40 -8.88
CA PRO A 81 -20.37 -0.93 -8.12
C PRO A 81 -21.51 0.08 -8.10
N LEU A 82 -22.80 -0.27 -8.25
CA LEU A 82 -23.90 0.70 -8.44
C LEU A 82 -23.93 1.89 -7.44
N GLN A 83 -23.45 1.69 -6.23
CA GLN A 83 -23.33 2.70 -5.18
C GLN A 83 -21.95 3.36 -5.22
N ASP A 84 -21.89 4.62 -4.78
CA ASP A 84 -20.63 5.37 -4.62
C ASP A 84 -19.84 5.00 -3.36
N HIS A 85 -20.24 3.93 -2.67
CA HIS A 85 -19.57 3.42 -1.49
C HIS A 85 -19.72 1.91 -1.41
N LEU A 86 -18.73 1.26 -0.80
CA LEU A 86 -18.74 -0.16 -0.47
C LEU A 86 -18.14 -0.38 0.91
N TRP A 87 -18.59 -1.45 1.54
CA TRP A 87 -17.96 -2.01 2.73
C TRP A 87 -17.17 -3.25 2.35
N TYR A 88 -15.97 -3.36 2.91
CA TYR A 88 -15.11 -4.53 2.80
C TYR A 88 -14.92 -5.14 4.17
N ARG A 89 -14.76 -6.45 4.22
CA ARG A 89 -14.60 -7.21 5.45
C ARG A 89 -13.54 -8.29 5.30
N THR A 90 -12.74 -8.46 6.33
CA THR A 90 -11.89 -9.64 6.50
C THR A 90 -11.91 -10.08 7.95
N ILE A 91 -11.74 -11.38 8.17
CA ILE A 91 -11.65 -12.00 9.48
C ILE A 91 -10.20 -12.42 9.71
N LEU A 92 -9.64 -11.98 10.83
CA LEU A 92 -8.32 -12.36 11.30
C LEU A 92 -8.47 -13.31 12.47
N ASP A 93 -7.89 -14.50 12.38
CA ASP A 93 -7.78 -15.41 13.51
C ASP A 93 -6.40 -15.28 14.18
N LEU A 94 -6.40 -14.84 15.44
CA LEU A 94 -5.19 -14.62 16.23
C LEU A 94 -5.18 -15.54 17.46
N ASN A 95 -4.31 -16.54 17.47
CA ASN A 95 -4.12 -17.41 18.63
C ASN A 95 -3.74 -16.63 19.91
N VAL A 96 -2.87 -15.65 19.78
CA VAL A 96 -2.45 -14.76 20.87
C VAL A 96 -2.43 -13.34 20.33
N PRO A 97 -3.23 -12.41 20.88
CA PRO A 97 -3.18 -11.02 20.45
C PRO A 97 -1.80 -10.43 20.79
N PRO A 98 -1.31 -9.51 19.96
CA PRO A 98 -0.01 -8.92 20.17
C PRO A 98 0.04 -8.14 21.49
N ASN A 99 1.16 -8.28 22.22
CA ASN A 99 1.44 -7.54 23.45
C ASN A 99 2.13 -6.18 23.21
N ARG A 100 2.01 -5.65 21.98
CA ARG A 100 2.69 -4.46 21.49
C ARG A 100 1.78 -3.70 20.54
N LEU A 101 2.04 -2.41 20.37
CA LEU A 101 1.26 -1.56 19.48
C LEU A 101 1.29 -2.11 18.05
N TRP A 102 0.12 -2.26 17.46
CA TRP A 102 -0.07 -2.61 16.05
C TRP A 102 -0.64 -1.43 15.29
N GLY A 103 -0.62 -1.51 13.97
CA GLY A 103 -1.34 -0.59 13.11
C GLY A 103 -1.92 -1.26 11.88
N VAL A 104 -2.82 -0.54 11.24
CA VAL A 104 -3.38 -0.83 9.92
C VAL A 104 -2.86 0.22 8.96
N TYR A 105 -2.30 -0.21 7.84
CA TYR A 105 -1.73 0.64 6.81
C TYR A 105 -2.44 0.40 5.48
N LEU A 106 -2.99 1.47 4.91
CA LEU A 106 -3.58 1.49 3.57
C LEU A 106 -2.64 2.31 2.68
N PRO A 107 -1.88 1.66 1.78
CA PRO A 107 -0.91 2.35 0.92
C PRO A 107 -1.59 3.30 -0.06
N THR A 108 -2.74 2.89 -0.61
CA THR A 108 -3.47 3.64 -1.62
C THR A 108 -4.97 3.46 -1.43
N VAL A 109 -5.64 4.61 -1.32
CA VAL A 109 -7.09 4.79 -1.42
C VAL A 109 -7.27 6.01 -2.32
N ASN A 110 -8.19 5.97 -3.28
CA ASN A 110 -8.35 7.13 -4.18
C ASN A 110 -9.17 8.27 -3.52
N MET A 111 -10.33 7.98 -2.95
CA MET A 111 -11.17 9.01 -2.31
C MET A 111 -11.08 8.92 -0.78
N ASN A 112 -12.11 8.43 -0.09
CA ASN A 112 -12.06 8.33 1.37
C ASN A 112 -12.24 6.90 1.86
N ALA A 113 -11.63 6.61 3.01
CA ALA A 113 -11.73 5.34 3.69
C ALA A 113 -11.90 5.53 5.20
N ALA A 114 -12.61 4.60 5.84
CA ALA A 114 -12.68 4.44 7.28
C ALA A 114 -12.42 2.99 7.63
N VAL A 115 -11.66 2.75 8.70
CA VAL A 115 -11.30 1.41 9.15
C VAL A 115 -11.89 1.18 10.53
N TYR A 116 -12.55 0.04 10.70
CA TYR A 116 -13.09 -0.43 11.96
C TYR A 116 -12.49 -1.77 12.32
N LEU A 117 -12.32 -2.01 13.61
CA LEU A 117 -11.88 -3.29 14.17
C LEU A 117 -12.86 -3.69 15.25
N ASN A 118 -13.46 -4.88 15.12
CA ASN A 118 -14.44 -5.41 16.07
C ASN A 118 -15.61 -4.44 16.32
N GLY A 119 -16.02 -3.71 15.28
CA GLY A 119 -17.07 -2.68 15.34
C GLY A 119 -16.63 -1.30 15.84
N GLU A 120 -15.42 -1.16 16.40
CA GLU A 120 -14.87 0.11 16.85
C GLU A 120 -14.14 0.84 15.72
N LEU A 121 -14.37 2.15 15.58
CA LEU A 121 -13.68 2.98 14.59
C LEU A 121 -12.22 3.17 15.00
N LEU A 122 -11.28 2.70 14.17
CA LEU A 122 -9.85 3.00 14.32
C LEU A 122 -9.51 4.40 13.81
N GLY A 123 -10.19 4.82 12.73
CA GLY A 123 -10.05 6.15 12.15
C GLY A 123 -10.50 6.21 10.70
N ASP A 124 -10.47 7.42 10.16
CA ASP A 124 -10.87 7.72 8.78
C ASP A 124 -9.92 8.71 8.09
N GLY A 125 -10.10 8.85 6.78
CA GLY A 125 -9.34 9.76 5.92
C GLY A 125 -9.95 11.16 5.79
N GLY A 126 -10.95 11.53 6.60
CA GLY A 126 -11.67 12.81 6.57
C GLY A 126 -13.17 12.68 6.31
N ASP A 127 -13.79 13.74 5.79
CA ASP A 127 -15.23 13.82 5.58
C ASP A 127 -15.75 12.82 4.52
N PHE A 128 -16.83 12.13 4.87
CA PHE A 128 -17.59 11.22 3.98
C PHE A 128 -18.77 11.91 3.28
N ALA A 129 -19.12 13.12 3.71
CA ALA A 129 -20.15 13.95 3.08
C ALA A 129 -19.53 14.81 1.97
N ASP A 130 -20.35 15.29 1.04
CA ASP A 130 -19.87 16.12 -0.06
C ASP A 130 -19.41 17.50 0.46
N PRO A 131 -18.23 17.99 0.03
CA PRO A 131 -17.26 17.31 -0.82
C PRO A 131 -16.47 16.22 -0.06
N VAL A 132 -16.45 15.00 -0.60
CA VAL A 132 -15.72 13.88 0.02
C VAL A 132 -14.21 14.19 0.12
N ALA A 133 -13.59 13.75 1.22
CA ALA A 133 -12.14 13.80 1.37
C ALA A 133 -11.43 12.99 0.30
N ARG A 134 -10.32 13.53 -0.23
CA ARG A 134 -9.56 12.92 -1.34
C ARG A 134 -8.19 12.45 -0.85
N ASN A 135 -7.99 11.14 -0.76
CA ASN A 135 -6.75 10.51 -0.27
C ASN A 135 -5.89 9.86 -1.38
N TRP A 136 -6.21 10.09 -2.66
CA TRP A 136 -5.46 9.64 -3.84
C TRP A 136 -3.95 9.87 -3.78
N ASN A 137 -3.56 10.90 -3.03
CA ASN A 137 -2.19 11.32 -2.86
C ASN A 137 -1.63 11.10 -1.45
N ARG A 138 -2.34 10.36 -0.60
CA ARG A 138 -2.02 10.23 0.82
C ARG A 138 -2.28 8.79 1.30
N PRO A 139 -1.24 8.05 1.73
CA PRO A 139 -1.49 6.80 2.44
C PRO A 139 -2.22 7.06 3.77
N LEU A 140 -2.97 6.06 4.23
CA LEU A 140 -3.63 6.11 5.55
C LEU A 140 -2.96 5.12 6.50
N TYR A 141 -2.85 5.51 7.77
CA TYR A 141 -2.31 4.68 8.82
C TYR A 141 -3.10 4.91 10.10
N PHE A 142 -3.58 3.84 10.71
CA PHE A 142 -4.34 3.88 11.96
C PHE A 142 -3.66 2.97 12.98
N SER A 143 -3.41 3.50 14.18
CA SER A 143 -2.84 2.69 15.27
C SER A 143 -3.96 1.89 15.91
N ILE A 144 -3.70 0.63 16.24
CA ILE A 144 -4.65 -0.24 16.90
C ILE A 144 -4.43 -0.13 18.41
N PRO A 145 -5.40 0.39 19.19
CA PRO A 145 -5.28 0.45 20.65
C PRO A 145 -5.00 -0.93 21.26
N ASN A 146 -4.18 -0.95 22.31
CA ASN A 146 -3.93 -2.19 23.06
C ASN A 146 -5.25 -2.74 23.62
N GLY A 147 -5.48 -4.04 23.42
CA GLY A 147 -6.69 -4.72 23.89
C GLY A 147 -7.86 -4.72 22.92
N LEU A 148 -7.78 -3.99 21.79
CA LEU A 148 -8.82 -4.06 20.76
C LEU A 148 -8.69 -5.30 19.86
N LEU A 149 -7.45 -5.80 19.69
CA LEU A 149 -7.22 -7.15 19.15
C LEU A 149 -7.44 -8.19 20.25
N LEU A 150 -8.33 -9.12 19.98
CA LEU A 150 -8.74 -10.19 20.89
C LEU A 150 -8.09 -11.51 20.47
N PRO A 151 -7.97 -12.50 21.38
CA PRO A 151 -7.72 -13.88 20.99
C PRO A 151 -8.88 -14.42 20.14
N GLY A 152 -8.56 -15.19 19.11
CA GLY A 152 -9.52 -15.74 18.14
C GLY A 152 -9.84 -14.77 17.01
N GLU A 153 -11.10 -14.77 16.58
CA GLU A 153 -11.58 -13.98 15.45
C GLU A 153 -11.64 -12.48 15.77
N ASN A 154 -11.07 -11.70 14.87
CA ASN A 154 -11.13 -10.25 14.84
C ASN A 154 -11.62 -9.81 13.47
N GLU A 155 -12.62 -8.94 13.46
CA GLU A 155 -13.26 -8.51 12.23
C GLU A 155 -12.81 -7.11 11.86
N ILE A 156 -12.21 -6.98 10.67
CA ILE A 156 -11.81 -5.69 10.12
C ILE A 156 -12.81 -5.31 9.06
N HIS A 157 -13.36 -4.11 9.20
CA HIS A 157 -14.17 -3.49 8.18
C HIS A 157 -13.47 -2.28 7.58
N VAL A 158 -13.56 -2.14 6.26
CA VAL A 158 -13.11 -0.95 5.55
C VAL A 158 -14.29 -0.38 4.78
N ARG A 159 -14.68 0.85 5.08
CA ARG A 159 -15.66 1.59 4.29
C ARG A 159 -14.92 2.43 3.27
N ILE A 160 -15.28 2.32 2.00
CA ILE A 160 -14.78 3.19 0.93
C ILE A 160 -15.93 4.05 0.43
N LYS A 161 -15.67 5.34 0.23
CA LYS A 161 -16.55 6.29 -0.46
C LYS A 161 -15.78 6.92 -1.60
N ALA A 162 -16.38 6.91 -2.79
CA ALA A 162 -15.87 7.51 -4.01
C ALA A 162 -16.78 8.65 -4.48
N ASP A 163 -16.21 9.68 -5.10
CA ASP A 163 -16.94 10.69 -5.86
C ASP A 163 -16.05 11.25 -6.97
N PRO A 164 -16.33 10.95 -8.25
CA PRO A 164 -17.45 10.14 -8.73
C PRO A 164 -17.27 8.65 -8.40
N ARG A 165 -18.38 7.89 -8.46
CA ARG A 165 -18.41 6.46 -8.10
C ARG A 165 -17.31 5.61 -8.73
N GLN A 166 -16.96 5.81 -10.00
CA GLN A 166 -15.92 5.03 -10.68
C GLN A 166 -14.50 5.27 -10.15
N ASP A 167 -14.29 6.29 -9.33
CA ASP A 167 -12.99 6.63 -8.76
C ASP A 167 -12.72 5.86 -7.46
N GLY A 168 -13.49 4.84 -7.13
CA GLY A 168 -13.19 4.00 -5.97
C GLY A 168 -11.98 3.10 -6.21
N LEU A 169 -11.08 3.06 -5.22
CA LEU A 169 -9.92 2.18 -5.22
C LEU A 169 -9.58 1.81 -3.78
N LEU A 170 -9.40 0.52 -3.56
CA LEU A 170 -8.78 -0.03 -2.35
C LEU A 170 -7.65 -0.99 -2.77
N GLU A 171 -6.41 -0.61 -2.46
CA GLU A 171 -5.25 -1.51 -2.58
C GLU A 171 -5.21 -2.51 -1.41
N GLN A 172 -4.27 -3.48 -1.42
CA GLN A 172 -4.05 -4.34 -0.25
C GLN A 172 -3.80 -3.49 0.99
N LEU A 173 -4.28 -3.96 2.13
CA LEU A 173 -4.04 -3.35 3.42
C LEU A 173 -3.15 -4.26 4.26
N TYR A 174 -2.36 -3.64 5.12
CA TYR A 174 -1.33 -4.32 5.89
C TYR A 174 -1.54 -4.11 7.37
N LEU A 175 -1.37 -5.17 8.13
CA LEU A 175 -1.43 -5.15 9.59
C LEU A 175 -0.14 -5.71 10.18
N GLY A 176 0.27 -5.12 11.30
CA GLY A 176 1.38 -5.66 12.07
C GLY A 176 1.92 -4.69 13.10
N PRO A 177 3.04 -5.05 13.75
CA PRO A 177 3.66 -4.24 14.78
C PRO A 177 4.00 -2.83 14.28
N ASP A 178 3.67 -1.83 15.09
CA ASP A 178 3.81 -0.42 14.75
C ASP A 178 5.23 -0.05 14.29
N HIS A 179 6.22 -0.43 15.08
CA HIS A 179 7.63 -0.16 14.79
C HIS A 179 8.14 -0.77 13.48
N GLU A 180 7.49 -1.83 12.99
CA GLU A 180 7.83 -2.50 11.73
C GLU A 180 7.04 -1.91 10.56
N LEU A 181 5.76 -1.60 10.75
CA LEU A 181 4.86 -1.12 9.69
C LEU A 181 4.96 0.39 9.43
N ARG A 182 5.15 1.21 10.49
CA ARG A 182 5.17 2.67 10.40
C ARG A 182 6.30 3.24 9.52
N PRO A 183 7.51 2.65 9.41
CA PRO A 183 8.52 3.10 8.46
C PRO A 183 8.04 3.09 6.99
N TYR A 184 7.25 2.08 6.58
CA TYR A 184 6.72 1.99 5.22
C TYR A 184 5.70 3.10 4.94
N PHE A 185 4.80 3.35 5.89
CA PHE A 185 3.89 4.49 5.83
C PHE A 185 4.66 5.82 5.72
N LYS A 186 5.66 6.04 6.58
CA LYS A 186 6.47 7.28 6.57
C LYS A 186 7.22 7.45 5.26
N ALA A 187 7.82 6.40 4.73
CA ALA A 187 8.52 6.44 3.44
C ALA A 187 7.59 6.90 2.31
N ARG A 188 6.35 6.41 2.26
CA ARG A 188 5.37 6.83 1.24
C ARG A 188 4.78 8.22 1.52
N TYR A 189 4.59 8.58 2.79
CA TYR A 189 4.02 9.86 3.18
C TYR A 189 5.00 11.03 2.94
N PHE A 190 6.29 10.83 3.25
CA PHE A 190 7.33 11.86 3.14
C PHE A 190 8.20 11.75 1.88
N GLY A 191 8.25 10.59 1.21
CA GLY A 191 9.05 10.35 0.01
C GLY A 191 8.44 10.90 -1.28
N ARG A 192 7.66 11.99 -1.18
CA ARG A 192 7.14 12.76 -2.31
C ARG A 192 7.91 14.05 -2.49
#